data_AF-A0A7W1DAS2-F1
#
_entry.id   AF-A0A7W1DAS2-F1
#
_cell.length_a   1.000
_cell.length_b   1.000
_cell.length_c   1.000
_cell.angle_alpha   90.00
_cell.angle_beta   90.00
_cell.angle_gamma   90.00
#
_symmetry.space_group_name_H-M   'P 1'
#
loop_
_entity.id
_entity.type
_entity.pdbx_description
1 polymer ?
#
loop_
_entity_poly.entity_id
_entity_poly.type
_entity_poly.pdbx_seq_one_letter_code
_entity_poly.pdbx_strand_id
1 'polypeptide(L)'
;MQKGHYFSINPSMTESINGKKIISRIPPERILTETDGPFVKIGGRAAEPTDVIRVERFLADEWGVTNTDAKNNVKENFLRLVRPIQTTLKNK
;
A
#
# COMPACT_ATOMS: atom_id res chain seq x y z
N MET A 1 11.59 13.04 -7.22
CA MET A 1 10.61 13.07 -6.09
C MET A 1 11.29 13.72 -4.90
N GLN A 2 10.97 14.97 -4.56
CA GLN A 2 11.76 15.79 -3.63
C GLN A 2 11.09 16.02 -2.25
N LYS A 3 9.85 15.51 -2.05
CA LYS A 3 9.02 15.84 -0.87
C LYS A 3 8.73 14.67 0.10
N GLY A 4 9.36 13.51 -0.09
CA GLY A 4 9.27 12.39 0.87
C GLY A 4 7.87 11.76 1.07
N HIS A 5 6.92 12.04 0.18
CA HIS A 5 5.55 11.51 0.26
C HIS A 5 5.50 9.98 0.11
N TYR A 6 4.49 9.38 0.75
CA TYR A 6 4.07 8.00 0.51
C TYR A 6 2.81 8.00 -0.37
N PHE A 7 2.61 6.91 -1.11
CA PHE A 7 1.43 6.69 -1.95
C PHE A 7 0.67 5.47 -1.43
N SER A 8 -0.59 5.66 -1.07
CA SER A 8 -1.48 4.59 -0.67
C SER A 8 -2.13 3.98 -1.91
N ILE A 9 -2.06 2.66 -2.04
CA ILE A 9 -2.59 1.92 -3.21
C ILE A 9 -3.80 1.11 -2.77
N ASN A 10 -4.91 1.28 -3.49
CA ASN A 10 -6.13 0.51 -3.28
C ASN A 10 -6.34 -0.57 -4.37
N PRO A 11 -7.25 -1.55 -4.18
CA PRO A 11 -7.48 -2.62 -5.14
C PRO A 11 -7.89 -2.14 -6.54
N SER A 12 -8.69 -1.07 -6.66
CA SER A 12 -9.13 -0.57 -7.98
C SER A 12 -7.94 -0.07 -8.84
N MET A 13 -6.90 0.47 -8.19
CA MET A 13 -5.69 0.93 -8.88
C MET A 13 -4.90 -0.24 -9.47
N THR A 14 -4.87 -1.40 -8.80
CA THR A 14 -4.17 -2.59 -9.28
C THR A 14 -4.90 -3.30 -10.41
N GLU A 15 -6.17 -2.99 -10.65
CA GLU A 15 -6.96 -3.55 -11.75
C GLU A 15 -6.89 -2.66 -13.01
N SER A 16 -6.83 -1.33 -12.83
CA SER A 16 -6.82 -0.37 -13.96
C SER A 16 -5.47 -0.27 -14.68
N ILE A 17 -5.48 -0.09 -16.01
CA ILE A 17 -4.26 0.08 -16.82
C ILE A 17 -3.44 1.30 -16.36
N ASN A 18 -4.12 2.41 -16.07
CA ASN A 18 -3.45 3.64 -15.63
C ASN A 18 -2.89 3.50 -14.22
N GLY A 19 -3.62 2.87 -13.30
CA GLY A 19 -3.13 2.60 -11.95
C GLY A 19 -1.88 1.73 -11.96
N LYS A 20 -1.89 0.62 -12.71
CA LYS A 20 -0.70 -0.23 -12.91
C LYS A 20 0.52 0.56 -13.40
N LYS A 21 0.34 1.40 -14.45
CA LYS A 21 1.40 2.27 -14.99
C LYS A 21 1.91 3.30 -13.99
N ILE A 22 1.08 3.76 -13.06
CA ILE A 22 1.50 4.70 -12.01
C ILE A 22 2.28 3.93 -10.94
N ILE A 23 1.73 2.82 -10.46
CA ILE A 23 2.34 1.98 -9.41
C ILE A 23 3.74 1.52 -9.82
N SER A 24 3.92 1.09 -11.07
CA SER A 24 5.21 0.61 -11.60
C SER A 24 6.34 1.66 -11.60
N ARG A 25 6.01 2.94 -11.34
CA ARG A 25 6.98 4.05 -11.29
C ARG A 25 7.22 4.57 -9.88
N ILE A 26 6.47 4.07 -8.89
CA ILE A 26 6.64 4.46 -7.50
C ILE A 26 7.72 3.57 -6.86
N PRO A 27 8.74 4.14 -6.21
CA PRO A 27 9.71 3.35 -5.46
C PRO A 27 9.03 2.49 -4.39
N PRO A 28 9.33 1.18 -4.25
CA PRO A 28 8.67 0.29 -3.30
C PRO A 28 8.63 0.83 -1.87
N GLU A 29 9.72 1.47 -1.42
CA GLU A 29 9.86 2.06 -0.08
C GLU A 29 8.98 3.30 0.18
N ARG A 30 8.19 3.71 -0.81
CA ARG A 30 7.22 4.82 -0.75
C ARG A 30 5.78 4.34 -0.90
N ILE A 31 5.53 3.03 -0.96
CA ILE A 31 4.19 2.48 -1.10
C ILE A 31 3.61 2.09 0.26
N LEU A 32 2.35 2.48 0.46
CA LEU A 32 1.44 1.98 1.49
C LEU A 32 0.25 1.32 0.80
N THR A 33 -0.57 0.60 1.56
CA THR A 33 -1.75 -0.09 1.04
C THR A 33 -2.99 0.31 1.82
N GLU A 34 -4.09 0.46 1.11
CA GLU A 34 -5.41 0.67 1.68
C GLU A 34 -6.44 -0.15 0.92
N THR A 35 -7.66 -0.24 1.44
CA THR A 35 -8.77 -0.89 0.73
C THR A 35 -9.70 0.14 0.10
N ASP A 36 -9.74 1.34 0.67
CA ASP A 36 -10.74 2.38 0.38
C ASP A 36 -12.18 1.84 0.49
N GLY A 37 -12.40 0.92 1.45
CA GLY A 37 -13.71 0.43 1.82
C GLY A 37 -14.49 1.50 2.61
N PRO A 38 -15.81 1.65 2.41
CA PRO A 38 -16.70 0.82 1.59
C PRO A 38 -16.85 1.29 0.13
N PHE A 39 -16.06 2.25 -0.33
CA PHE A 39 -16.22 2.89 -1.64
C PHE A 39 -15.75 1.98 -2.79
N VAL A 40 -14.59 1.33 -2.63
CA VAL A 40 -14.14 0.29 -3.53
C VAL A 40 -15.01 -0.95 -3.36
N LYS A 41 -15.43 -1.54 -4.48
CA LYS A 41 -16.19 -2.79 -4.52
C LYS A 41 -15.38 -3.90 -5.17
N ILE A 42 -15.40 -5.08 -4.57
CA ILE A 42 -14.73 -6.29 -5.04
C ILE A 42 -15.79 -7.36 -5.24
N GLY A 43 -16.00 -7.81 -6.48
CA GLY A 43 -17.01 -8.83 -6.77
C GLY A 43 -18.42 -8.45 -6.33
N GLY A 44 -18.77 -7.16 -6.38
CA GLY A 44 -20.09 -6.64 -6.01
C GLY A 44 -20.30 -6.32 -4.53
N ARG A 45 -19.41 -6.76 -3.62
CA ARG A 45 -19.42 -6.37 -2.21
C ARG A 45 -18.49 -5.20 -1.93
N ALA A 46 -18.75 -4.44 -0.87
CA ALA A 46 -17.80 -3.45 -0.36
C ALA A 46 -16.47 -4.12 0.01
N ALA A 47 -15.37 -3.42 -0.25
CA ALA A 47 -14.04 -3.88 0.18
C ALA A 47 -13.96 -3.88 1.71
N GLU A 48 -13.39 -4.95 2.26
CA GLU A 48 -13.12 -5.12 3.68
C GLU A 48 -11.62 -4.95 3.96
N PRO A 49 -11.19 -4.66 5.20
CA PRO A 49 -9.77 -4.51 5.53
C PRO A 49 -8.88 -5.67 5.05
N THR A 50 -9.41 -6.89 5.03
CA THR A 50 -8.70 -8.10 4.59
C THR A 50 -8.40 -8.11 3.09
N ASP A 51 -9.13 -7.34 2.28
CA ASP A 51 -8.92 -7.25 0.82
C ASP A 51 -7.62 -6.55 0.44
N VAL A 52 -6.92 -5.92 1.39
CA VAL A 52 -5.58 -5.37 1.19
C VAL A 52 -4.60 -6.43 0.65
N ILE A 53 -4.86 -7.72 0.94
CA ILE A 53 -4.09 -8.86 0.43
C ILE A 53 -4.03 -8.89 -1.10
N ARG A 54 -5.03 -8.33 -1.80
CA ARG A 54 -5.04 -8.23 -3.26
C ARG A 54 -4.01 -7.23 -3.76
N VAL A 55 -3.84 -6.12 -3.03
CA VAL A 55 -2.83 -5.12 -3.32
C VAL A 55 -1.44 -5.68 -3.02
N GLU A 56 -1.27 -6.34 -1.87
CA GLU A 56 0.00 -7.00 -1.51
C GLU A 56 0.45 -8.02 -2.57
N ARG A 57 -0.48 -8.84 -3.07
CA ARG A 57 -0.19 -9.81 -4.15
C ARG A 57 0.24 -9.14 -5.45
N PHE A 58 -0.49 -8.10 -5.87
CA PHE A 58 -0.12 -7.34 -7.05
C PHE A 58 1.29 -6.73 -6.92
N LEU A 59 1.61 -6.17 -5.75
CA LEU A 59 2.93 -5.60 -5.49
C LEU A 59 4.03 -6.67 -5.47
N ALA A 60 3.75 -7.85 -4.93
CA ALA A 60 4.69 -8.97 -4.95
C ALA A 60 5.07 -9.37 -6.39
N ASP A 61 4.06 -9.48 -7.27
CA ASP A 61 4.26 -9.78 -8.69
C ASP A 61 5.05 -8.65 -9.38
N GLU A 62 4.66 -7.38 -9.16
CA GLU A 62 5.30 -6.20 -9.75
C GLU A 62 6.77 -6.06 -9.32
N TRP A 63 7.09 -6.41 -8.07
CA TRP A 63 8.44 -6.31 -7.52
C TRP A 63 9.29 -7.58 -7.71
N GLY A 64 8.69 -8.67 -8.21
CA GLY A 64 9.37 -9.96 -8.36
C GLY A 64 9.80 -10.59 -7.03
N VAL A 65 9.00 -10.43 -5.97
CA VAL A 65 9.28 -10.94 -4.62
C VAL A 65 8.14 -11.81 -4.09
N THR A 66 8.29 -12.41 -2.91
CA THR A 66 7.20 -13.17 -2.31
C THR A 66 6.11 -12.26 -1.73
N ASN A 67 4.89 -12.79 -1.59
CA ASN A 67 3.80 -12.07 -0.90
C ASN A 67 4.19 -11.62 0.52
N THR A 68 4.97 -12.45 1.22
CA THR A 68 5.48 -12.14 2.56
C THR A 68 6.44 -10.95 2.53
N ASP A 69 7.34 -10.90 1.55
CA ASP A 69 8.30 -9.81 1.40
C ASP A 69 7.62 -8.50 1.04
N ALA A 70 6.65 -8.54 0.11
CA ALA A 70 5.87 -7.35 -0.25
C ALA A 70 5.11 -6.80 0.96
N LYS A 71 4.44 -7.67 1.73
CA LYS A 71 3.77 -7.31 2.98
C LYS A 71 4.73 -6.72 4.01
N ASN A 72 5.91 -7.32 4.16
CA ASN A 72 6.93 -6.82 5.09
C ASN A 72 7.43 -5.43 4.67
N ASN A 73 7.67 -5.21 3.37
CA ASN A 73 8.06 -3.90 2.84
C ASN A 73 7.00 -2.82 3.15
N VAL A 74 5.72 -3.10 2.87
CA VAL A 74 4.61 -2.19 3.18
C VAL A 74 4.53 -1.90 4.68
N LYS A 75 4.70 -2.93 5.53
CA LYS A 75 4.72 -2.78 6.99
C LYS A 75 5.89 -1.90 7.44
N GLU A 76 7.09 -2.09 6.89
CA GLU A 76 8.26 -1.27 7.21
C GLU A 76 8.08 0.18 6.78
N ASN A 77 7.46 0.42 5.63
CA ASN A 77 7.10 1.75 5.15
C ASN A 77 6.14 2.45 6.10
N PHE A 78 5.09 1.75 6.54
CA PHE A 78 4.16 2.26 7.55
C PHE A 78 4.88 2.60 8.86
N LEU A 79 5.70 1.69 9.39
CA LEU A 79 6.47 1.91 10.62
C LEU A 79 7.41 3.11 10.48
N ARG A 80 8.09 3.25 9.34
CA ARG A 80 8.97 4.38 9.04
C ARG A 80 8.19 5.71 9.02
N LEU A 81 6.99 5.71 8.43
CA LEU A 81 6.12 6.89 8.38
C LEU A 81 5.64 7.31 9.77
N VAL A 82 5.21 6.38 10.62
CA VAL A 82 4.60 6.70 11.92
C VAL A 82 5.62 6.85 13.06
N ARG A 83 6.88 6.45 12.86
CA ARG A 83 7.95 6.53 13.89
C ARG A 83 8.04 7.90 14.57
N PRO A 84 8.02 9.05 13.85
CA PRO A 84 8.07 10.36 14.51
C PRO A 84 6.89 10.60 15.46
N ILE A 85 5.69 10.11 15.10
CA ILE A 85 4.46 10.26 15.90
C ILE A 85 4.56 9.45 17.20
N GLN A 86 5.06 8.22 17.11
CA GLN A 86 5.20 7.33 18.27
C GLN A 86 6.20 7.86 19.31
N THR A 87 7.28 8.50 18.87
CA THR A 87 8.24 9.14 19.78
C THR A 87 7.62 10.35 20.49
N THR A 88 6.81 11.15 19.79
CA THR A 88 6.11 12.31 20.40
C THR A 88 5.09 11.90 21.46
N LEU A 89 4.39 10.77 21.28
CA LEU A 89 3.41 10.27 22.27
C LEU A 89 4.05 9.69 23.55
N LYS A 90 5.30 9.22 23.48
CA LYS A 90 6.04 8.69 24.64
C LYS A 90 6.77 9.75 25.47
N ASN A 91 6.97 10.92 24.89
CA ASN A 91 7.66 12.05 25.52
C ASN A 91 6.69 13.13 26.05
N LYS A 92 5.39 12.82 26.08
CA LYS A 92 4.35 13.52 26.84
C LYS A 92 3.99 12.67 28.05
#